data_AF-A0A016QN27-F1
#
_entry.id   AF-A0A016QN27-F1
#
_cell.length_a   1.000
_cell.length_b   1.000
_cell.length_c   1.000
_cell.angle_alpha   90.00
_cell.angle_beta   90.00
_cell.angle_gamma   90.00
#
_symmetry.space_group_name_H-M   'P 1'
#
loop_
_entity.id
_entity.type
_entity.pdbx_description
1 polymer ?
#
loop_
_entity_poly.entity_id
_entity_poly.type
_entity_poly.pdbx_seq_one_letter_code
_entity_poly.pdbx_strand_id
1 'polypeptide(L)'
;MTLTPTALVLLTAQRHHLEEVPSEQAVSQAWQARVRSARAAGHLIVHVQWDGAAGTAGETFSRGWVLHPDFRAEATDLPVRATEPDAFAGSGLDAELRGRAVRELHLLALPGSDVLAATAQTARALGYRVEVLEGLPGPLPTP
;
A
#
# COMPACT_ATOMS: atom_id res chain seq x y z
N MET A 1 -4.08 8.20 23.33
CA MET A 1 -4.20 7.72 21.94
C MET A 1 -3.35 8.64 21.08
N THR A 2 -2.27 8.14 20.49
CA THR A 2 -1.46 8.91 19.53
C THR A 2 -2.34 9.16 18.31
N LEU A 3 -2.70 10.42 18.09
CA LEU A 3 -3.41 10.83 16.88
C LEU A 3 -2.44 10.71 15.72
N THR A 4 -2.72 9.83 14.77
CA THR A 4 -1.87 9.62 13.62
C THR A 4 -2.50 10.33 12.43
N PRO A 5 -2.10 11.56 12.11
CA PRO A 5 -2.77 12.34 11.06
C PRO A 5 -2.53 11.76 9.67
N THR A 6 -1.50 10.94 9.49
CA THR A 6 -1.03 10.45 8.19
C THR A 6 -0.90 8.93 8.18
N ALA A 7 -1.38 8.29 7.12
CA ALA A 7 -1.18 6.87 6.88
C ALA A 7 -0.45 6.61 5.56
N LEU A 8 0.49 5.67 5.57
CA LEU A 8 1.13 5.13 4.37
C LEU A 8 0.39 3.85 3.95
N VAL A 9 -0.23 3.87 2.78
CA VAL A 9 -1.01 2.77 2.23
C VAL A 9 -0.24 2.09 1.12
N LEU A 10 0.15 0.84 1.36
CA LEU A 10 0.80 -0.02 0.38
C LEU A 10 -0.26 -0.77 -0.42
N LEU A 11 -0.42 -0.40 -1.69
CA LEU A 11 -1.41 -1.00 -2.57
C LEU A 11 -0.85 -2.23 -3.31
N THR A 12 0.37 -2.20 -3.82
CA THR A 12 0.91 -3.31 -4.63
C THR A 12 2.14 -3.95 -3.99
N ALA A 13 2.05 -4.28 -2.69
CA ALA A 13 3.12 -4.91 -1.91
C ALA A 13 3.00 -6.45 -1.80
N GLN A 14 2.07 -7.06 -2.56
CA GLN A 14 1.97 -8.52 -2.67
C GLN A 14 3.05 -9.09 -3.59
N ARG A 15 3.40 -10.36 -3.40
CA ARG A 15 4.48 -11.00 -4.15
C ARG A 15 4.27 -10.97 -5.64
N HIS A 16 3.08 -11.33 -6.13
CA HIS A 16 2.80 -11.35 -7.57
C HIS A 16 3.01 -9.98 -8.23
N HIS A 17 2.75 -8.87 -7.52
CA HIS A 17 3.00 -7.54 -8.04
C HIS A 17 4.49 -7.23 -8.18
N LEU A 18 5.29 -7.55 -7.15
CA LEU A 18 6.71 -7.14 -7.10
C LEU A 18 7.64 -8.13 -7.81
N GLU A 19 7.37 -9.44 -7.75
CA GLU A 19 8.18 -10.47 -8.42
C GLU A 19 8.11 -10.38 -9.95
N GLU A 20 7.04 -9.76 -10.49
CA GLU A 20 6.89 -9.50 -11.93
C GLU A 20 7.67 -8.26 -12.40
N VAL A 21 8.20 -7.45 -11.47
CA VAL A 21 8.93 -6.21 -11.80
C VAL A 21 10.41 -6.54 -12.03
N PRO A 22 11.00 -6.21 -13.20
CA PRO A 22 12.42 -6.47 -13.47
C PRO A 22 13.39 -5.82 -12.47
N SER A 23 12.95 -4.74 -11.82
CA SER A 23 13.68 -3.99 -10.79
C SER A 23 13.14 -4.22 -9.37
N GLU A 24 12.52 -5.38 -9.12
CA GLU A 24 11.96 -5.82 -7.83
C GLU A 24 12.79 -5.36 -6.63
N GLN A 25 14.10 -5.66 -6.64
CA GLN A 25 14.96 -5.39 -5.51
C GLN A 25 15.17 -3.89 -5.24
N ALA A 26 15.28 -3.08 -6.29
CA ALA A 26 15.42 -1.63 -6.15
C ALA A 26 14.11 -0.99 -5.68
N VAL A 27 12.97 -1.44 -6.23
CA VAL A 27 11.63 -1.01 -5.80
C VAL A 27 11.39 -1.38 -4.34
N SER A 28 11.64 -2.65 -3.97
CA SER A 28 11.49 -3.12 -2.60
C SER A 28 12.35 -2.30 -1.62
N GLN A 29 13.62 -2.06 -1.93
CA GLN A 29 14.49 -1.25 -1.07
C GLN A 29 13.98 0.19 -0.89
N ALA A 30 13.56 0.85 -1.97
CA ALA A 30 12.99 2.19 -1.91
C ALA A 30 11.72 2.23 -1.06
N TRP A 31 10.84 1.26 -1.24
CA TRP A 31 9.59 1.15 -0.50
C TRP A 31 9.83 0.85 0.97
N GLN A 32 10.75 -0.05 1.30
CA GLN A 32 11.14 -0.32 2.68
C GLN A 32 11.69 0.94 3.36
N ALA A 33 12.48 1.76 2.65
CA ALA A 33 12.97 3.02 3.19
C ALA A 33 11.81 3.98 3.52
N ARG A 34 10.79 4.06 2.66
CA ARG A 34 9.57 4.85 2.92
C ARG A 34 8.78 4.31 4.10
N VAL A 35 8.60 2.99 4.21
CA VAL A 35 7.91 2.35 5.35
C VAL A 35 8.65 2.64 6.65
N ARG A 36 9.98 2.49 6.69
CA ARG A 36 10.79 2.82 7.87
C ARG A 36 10.65 4.29 8.26
N SER A 37 10.71 5.20 7.28
CA SER A 37 10.55 6.64 7.50
C SER A 37 9.16 6.96 8.07
N ALA A 38 8.11 6.40 7.47
CA ALA A 38 6.73 6.58 7.93
C ALA A 38 6.54 6.06 9.36
N ARG A 39 7.09 4.87 9.69
CA ARG A 39 7.06 4.33 11.06
C ARG A 39 7.82 5.21 12.05
N ALA A 40 9.00 5.72 11.68
CA ALA A 40 9.77 6.63 12.51
C ALA A 40 9.04 7.97 12.77
N ALA A 41 8.25 8.44 11.80
CA ALA A 41 7.36 9.59 11.93
C ALA A 41 6.06 9.27 12.70
N GLY A 42 5.85 8.01 13.09
CA GLY A 42 4.65 7.56 13.79
C GLY A 42 3.41 7.44 12.90
N HIS A 43 3.57 7.41 11.57
CA HIS A 43 2.48 7.23 10.61
C HIS A 43 1.90 5.82 10.70
N LEU A 44 0.61 5.69 10.34
CA LEU A 44 -0.05 4.40 10.29
C LEU A 44 0.35 3.69 9.00
N ILE A 45 0.86 2.46 9.09
CA ILE A 45 1.15 1.67 7.90
C ILE A 45 -0.05 0.78 7.60
N VAL A 46 -0.59 0.92 6.39
CA VAL A 46 -1.73 0.13 5.91
C VAL A 46 -1.25 -0.78 4.79
N HIS A 47 -1.45 -2.08 4.93
CA HIS A 47 -1.11 -3.06 3.92
C HIS A 47 -2.38 -3.55 3.25
N VAL A 48 -2.59 -3.19 1.99
CA VAL A 48 -3.73 -3.69 1.22
C VAL A 48 -3.34 -5.00 0.55
N GLN A 49 -4.08 -6.06 0.86
CA GLN A 49 -3.98 -7.35 0.21
C GLN A 49 -5.19 -7.51 -0.70
N TRP A 50 -4.94 -7.62 -2.00
CA TRP A 50 -5.98 -7.87 -2.98
C TRP A 50 -6.24 -9.37 -3.07
N ASP A 51 -7.50 -9.75 -2.88
CA ASP A 51 -7.96 -11.13 -3.03
C ASP A 51 -8.18 -11.43 -4.51
N GLY A 52 -7.31 -12.26 -5.09
CA GLY A 52 -7.42 -12.70 -6.47
C GLY A 52 -8.34 -13.91 -6.64
N ALA A 53 -8.96 -14.00 -7.81
CA ALA A 53 -9.75 -15.16 -8.22
C ALA A 53 -8.86 -16.41 -8.41
N ALA A 54 -9.49 -17.59 -8.33
CA ALA A 54 -8.79 -18.86 -8.55
C ALA A 54 -8.12 -18.92 -9.92
N GLY A 55 -6.87 -19.40 -9.98
CA GLY A 55 -6.08 -19.47 -11.21
C GLY A 55 -5.40 -18.18 -11.65
N THR A 56 -5.50 -17.09 -10.86
CA THR A 56 -4.74 -15.86 -11.10
C THR A 56 -3.39 -15.88 -10.35
N ALA A 57 -2.42 -15.06 -10.77
CA ALA A 57 -1.14 -14.95 -10.06
C ALA A 57 -1.30 -14.50 -8.59
N GLY A 58 -2.37 -13.76 -8.28
CA GLY A 58 -2.75 -13.32 -6.95
C GLY A 58 -3.86 -14.15 -6.31
N GLU A 59 -4.07 -15.42 -6.72
CA GLU A 59 -5.13 -16.27 -6.18
C GLU A 59 -5.13 -16.27 -4.64
N THR A 60 -6.30 -16.06 -4.03
CA THR A 60 -6.44 -15.99 -2.57
C THR A 60 -5.86 -17.24 -1.91
N PHE A 61 -5.04 -17.07 -0.86
CA PHE A 61 -4.25 -18.12 -0.18
C PHE A 61 -3.11 -18.76 -0.99
N SER A 62 -2.82 -18.26 -2.19
CA SER A 62 -1.65 -18.70 -2.95
C SER A 62 -0.35 -18.03 -2.47
N ARG A 63 0.78 -18.54 -2.97
CA ARG A 63 2.09 -17.92 -2.75
C ARG A 63 2.18 -16.51 -3.32
N GLY A 64 1.52 -16.18 -4.43
CA GLY A 64 1.59 -14.84 -5.03
C GLY A 64 0.72 -13.82 -4.29
N TRP A 65 -0.29 -14.29 -3.55
CA TRP A 65 -1.21 -13.46 -2.76
C TRP A 65 -0.61 -12.92 -1.46
N VAL A 66 0.35 -13.64 -0.86
CA VAL A 66 0.98 -13.16 0.38
C VAL A 66 1.76 -11.87 0.15
N LEU A 67 1.89 -11.05 1.19
CA LEU A 67 2.76 -9.89 1.16
C LEU A 67 4.20 -10.31 0.87
N HIS A 68 4.91 -9.46 0.13
CA HIS A 68 6.32 -9.66 -0.12
C HIS A 68 7.07 -9.80 1.21
N PRO A 69 8.06 -10.71 1.33
CA PRO A 69 8.76 -10.99 2.59
C PRO A 69 9.39 -9.76 3.27
N ASP A 70 9.61 -8.70 2.49
CA ASP A 70 10.14 -7.42 2.94
C ASP A 70 9.10 -6.47 3.57
N PHE A 71 7.80 -6.66 3.28
CA PHE A 71 6.68 -5.85 3.77
C PHE A 71 5.81 -6.63 4.74
N ARG A 72 6.46 -7.29 5.72
CA ARG A 72 5.73 -7.97 6.78
C ARG A 72 4.97 -6.94 7.64
N ALA A 73 3.67 -7.14 7.75
CA ALA A 73 2.83 -6.36 8.65
C ALA A 73 3.27 -6.59 10.10
N GLU A 74 3.51 -5.49 10.82
CA GLU A 74 3.78 -5.46 12.25
C GLU A 74 2.47 -5.29 13.04
N ALA A 75 2.51 -5.51 14.36
CA ALA A 75 1.33 -5.40 15.23
C ALA A 75 0.69 -4.00 15.23
N THR A 76 1.44 -2.97 14.86
CA THR A 76 0.97 -1.58 14.74
C THR A 76 0.36 -1.28 13.37
N ASP A 77 0.55 -2.17 12.40
CA ASP A 77 0.11 -1.97 11.02
C ASP A 77 -1.34 -2.43 10.87
N LEU A 78 -2.01 -1.88 9.85
CA LEU A 78 -3.39 -2.21 9.51
C LEU A 78 -3.42 -3.07 8.24
N PRO A 79 -3.58 -4.40 8.33
CA PRO A 79 -3.85 -5.22 7.17
C PRO A 79 -5.29 -5.00 6.71
N VAL A 80 -5.47 -4.72 5.42
CA VAL A 80 -6.78 -4.52 4.79
C VAL A 80 -6.91 -5.48 3.64
N ARG A 81 -8.04 -6.18 3.57
CA ARG A 81 -8.37 -7.06 2.45
C ARG A 81 -9.34 -6.34 1.52
N ALA A 82 -9.08 -6.40 0.23
CA ALA A 82 -9.93 -5.80 -0.78
C ALA A 82 -10.08 -6.76 -1.97
N THR A 83 -11.26 -6.82 -2.55
CA THR A 83 -11.58 -7.65 -3.72
C THR A 83 -11.82 -6.81 -4.98
N GLU A 84 -12.26 -5.58 -4.79
CA GLU A 84 -12.49 -4.60 -5.84
C GLU A 84 -11.21 -3.83 -6.15
N PRO A 85 -11.08 -3.12 -7.28
CA PRO A 85 -9.90 -2.29 -7.57
C PRO A 85 -9.76 -1.06 -6.67
N ASP A 86 -10.79 -0.75 -5.87
CA ASP A 86 -10.79 0.33 -4.90
C ASP A 86 -10.60 -0.25 -3.49
N ALA A 87 -9.52 0.16 -2.81
CA ALA A 87 -9.23 -0.30 -1.45
C ALA A 87 -10.26 0.17 -0.43
N PHE A 88 -11.12 1.14 -0.73
CA PHE A 88 -12.21 1.58 0.14
C PHE A 88 -13.52 0.81 -0.10
N ALA A 89 -13.67 0.16 -1.25
CA ALA A 89 -14.90 -0.55 -1.61
C ALA A 89 -15.02 -1.86 -0.82
N GLY A 90 -15.91 -1.88 0.17
CA GLY A 90 -16.26 -3.10 0.93
C GLY A 90 -15.23 -3.57 1.97
N SER A 91 -14.11 -2.86 2.12
CA SER A 91 -12.99 -3.27 3.00
C SER A 91 -13.06 -2.73 4.44
N GLY A 92 -13.91 -1.73 4.70
CA GLY A 92 -13.97 -1.01 5.97
C GLY A 92 -12.80 -0.05 6.21
N LEU A 93 -11.92 0.17 5.22
CA LEU A 93 -10.73 1.02 5.33
C LEU A 93 -11.06 2.44 5.83
N ASP A 94 -12.13 3.07 5.33
CA ASP A 94 -12.55 4.41 5.77
C ASP A 94 -12.83 4.46 7.28
N ALA A 95 -13.56 3.48 7.81
CA ALA A 95 -13.92 3.43 9.23
C ALA A 95 -12.69 3.30 10.13
N GLU A 96 -11.74 2.44 9.76
CA GLU A 96 -10.47 2.27 10.47
C GLU A 96 -9.61 3.54 10.45
N LEU A 97 -9.50 4.18 9.28
CA LEU A 97 -8.73 5.42 9.12
C LEU A 97 -9.35 6.56 9.94
N ARG A 98 -10.68 6.72 9.90
CA ARG A 98 -11.38 7.74 10.71
C ARG A 98 -11.31 7.45 12.19
N GLY A 99 -11.42 6.19 12.61
CA GLY A 99 -11.25 5.78 14.01
C GLY A 99 -9.88 6.14 14.58
N ARG A 100 -8.85 6.23 13.73
CA ARG A 100 -7.48 6.63 14.08
C ARG A 100 -7.19 8.11 13.83
N ALA A 101 -8.20 8.89 13.43
CA ALA A 101 -8.12 10.31 13.09
C ALA A 101 -7.14 10.64 11.95
N VAL A 102 -6.97 9.70 11.00
CA VAL A 102 -6.17 9.92 9.79
C VAL A 102 -6.86 10.95 8.91
N ARG A 103 -6.09 11.87 8.36
CA ARG A 103 -6.53 12.93 7.43
C ARG A 103 -5.76 12.94 6.12
N GLU A 104 -4.57 12.33 6.12
CA GLU A 104 -3.66 12.30 4.98
C GLU A 104 -3.25 10.86 4.66
N LEU A 105 -3.23 10.53 3.38
CA LEU A 105 -2.92 9.21 2.86
C LEU A 105 -1.79 9.33 1.84
N HIS A 106 -0.70 8.63 2.13
CA HIS A 106 0.42 8.46 1.22
C HIS A 106 0.23 7.11 0.54
N LEU A 107 -0.06 7.11 -0.75
CA LEU A 107 -0.31 5.88 -1.51
C LEU A 107 1.00 5.42 -2.17
N LEU A 108 1.37 4.18 -1.91
CA LEU A 108 2.55 3.52 -2.48
C LEU A 108 2.09 2.36 -3.36
N ALA A 109 2.24 2.53 -4.66
CA ALA A 109 1.85 1.55 -5.68
C ALA A 109 2.85 1.55 -6.83
N LEU A 110 2.90 0.44 -7.58
CA LEU A 110 3.63 0.36 -8.83
C LEU A 110 3.04 1.32 -9.87
N PRO A 111 3.87 1.94 -10.73
CA PRO A 111 3.39 2.80 -11.80
C PRO A 111 2.50 2.02 -12.77
N GLY A 112 1.40 2.65 -13.21
CA GLY A 112 0.45 2.02 -14.14
C GLY A 112 -0.54 1.05 -13.49
N SER A 113 -0.55 0.95 -12.16
CA SER A 113 -1.50 0.13 -11.42
C SER A 113 -2.90 0.76 -11.38
N ASP A 114 -3.91 0.07 -11.93
CA ASP A 114 -5.30 0.55 -11.96
C ASP A 114 -5.85 0.84 -10.55
N VAL A 115 -5.44 0.04 -9.56
CA VAL A 115 -5.90 0.21 -8.17
C VAL A 115 -5.46 1.52 -7.52
N LEU A 116 -4.36 2.12 -8.00
CA LEU A 116 -3.86 3.39 -7.48
C LEU A 116 -4.83 4.52 -7.82
N ALA A 117 -5.25 4.61 -9.08
CA ALA A 117 -6.13 5.67 -9.54
C ALA A 117 -7.51 5.58 -8.86
N ALA A 118 -8.09 4.37 -8.81
CA ALA A 118 -9.36 4.12 -8.17
C ALA A 118 -9.33 4.49 -6.68
N THR A 119 -8.36 3.97 -5.93
CA THR A 119 -8.21 4.25 -4.50
C THR A 119 -7.93 5.72 -4.22
N ALA A 120 -7.08 6.38 -5.02
CA ALA A 120 -6.78 7.80 -4.87
C ALA A 120 -7.99 8.69 -5.12
N GLN A 121 -8.80 8.34 -6.13
CA GLN A 121 -10.02 9.07 -6.44
C GLN A 121 -11.03 8.97 -5.29
N THR A 122 -11.29 7.75 -4.80
CA THR A 122 -12.22 7.54 -3.67
C THR A 122 -11.72 8.23 -2.40
N ALA A 123 -10.43 8.11 -2.06
CA ALA A 123 -9.85 8.79 -0.91
C ALA A 123 -10.05 10.32 -0.97
N ARG A 124 -9.82 10.95 -2.13
CA ARG A 124 -10.06 12.39 -2.31
C ARG A 124 -11.54 12.73 -2.15
N ALA A 125 -12.43 11.92 -2.72
CA ALA A 125 -13.87 12.12 -2.60
C ALA A 125 -14.36 12.01 -1.13
N LEU A 126 -13.73 11.16 -0.33
CA LEU A 126 -13.98 11.01 1.11
C LEU A 126 -13.38 12.14 1.97
N GLY A 127 -12.63 13.06 1.35
CA GLY A 127 -12.05 14.24 2.00
C GLY A 127 -10.64 14.05 2.55
N TYR A 128 -9.97 12.94 2.23
CA TYR A 128 -8.57 12.73 2.60
C TYR A 128 -7.63 13.55 1.69
N ARG A 129 -6.55 14.06 2.29
CA ARG A 129 -5.41 14.53 1.49
C ARG A 129 -4.66 13.32 0.95
N VAL A 130 -4.44 13.25 -0.36
CA VAL A 130 -3.81 12.11 -1.02
C VAL A 130 -2.52 12.53 -1.70
N GLU A 131 -1.41 11.97 -1.25
CA GLU A 131 -0.10 12.06 -1.88
C GLU A 131 0.23 10.70 -2.50
N VAL A 132 0.66 10.68 -3.76
CA VAL A 132 1.11 9.46 -4.42
C VAL A 132 2.62 9.43 -4.36
N LEU A 133 3.16 8.45 -3.64
CA LEU A 133 4.58 8.21 -3.57
C LEU A 133 4.93 7.25 -4.70
N GLU A 134 5.42 7.77 -5.82
CA GLU A 134 5.84 6.92 -6.93
C GLU A 134 6.96 5.98 -6.48
N GLY A 135 6.76 4.71 -6.84
CA GLY A 135 7.57 3.58 -6.40
C GLY A 135 8.82 3.32 -7.23
N LEU A 136 9.05 4.09 -8.30
CA LEU A 136 10.26 3.93 -9.09
C LEU A 136 11.44 4.54 -8.32
N PRO A 137 12.59 3.84 -8.22
CA PRO A 137 13.82 4.51 -7.88
C PRO A 137 14.01 5.63 -8.91
N GLY A 138 14.13 6.89 -8.45
CA GLY A 138 14.68 7.94 -9.30
C GLY A 138 16.03 7.47 -9.86
N PRO A 139 16.50 8.02 -11.00
CA PRO A 139 17.79 7.63 -11.56
C PRO A 139 18.83 7.62 -10.44
N LEU A 140 19.53 6.50 -10.28
CA LEU A 140 20.64 6.39 -9.34
C LEU A 140 21.55 7.60 -9.55
N PRO A 141 21.97 8.33 -8.51
CA PRO A 141 22.95 9.39 -8.68
C PRO A 141 24.18 8.75 -9.35
N THR A 142 24.49 9.20 -10.57
CA THR A 142 25.71 8.80 -11.25
C THR A 142 26.90 9.31 -10.42
N PRO A 143 27.95 8.49 -10.25
CA PRO A 143 29.14 8.87 -9.48
C PRO A 143 29.87 10.08 -10.07
#